data_AF-A0A9D9HYN9-F1
#
_entry.id   AF-A0A9D9HYN9-F1
#
_cell.length_a   1.000
_cell.length_b   1.000
_cell.length_c   1.000
_cell.angle_alpha   90.00
_cell.angle_beta   90.00
_cell.angle_gamma   90.00
#
_symmetry.space_group_name_H-M   'P 1'
#
loop_
_entity.id
_entity.type
_entity.pdbx_description
1 polymer ?
#
loop_
_entity_poly.entity_id
_entity_poly.type
_entity_poly.pdbx_seq_one_letter_code
_entity_poly.pdbx_strand_id
1 'polypeptide(L)'
;MSKNNKEIHEQRKKMILDFIQDEQYKPMKLKEMAFFLQVEPKERPELKQILKELMEEGYVDCTAKGKYVKLEQKALEGIFESTSRGFGFVRVEGMERDIFIPSDRIHGALHQDRVLVSLDVEARGDKRAEGTVLKVLERGMEEIVGTFEKSKNFGFVVPDNAKYGKDIFIPKEYCKQCVTGHKVVVKLTSFGQEGKKPEGKVVEILGHIDDPGVDIMSIMKAFGLPTEFPKGVENQLKMIPSEIDTKDIAGRLDLRDIQTVTIDGEDAKDLDDAITIQKNGDCYQLGVHIADVTNYVKEGSPLDVEALKRGTSVYLVDRVIPMLPHQLSNGICSLNEGTDRLALSCIMDIDSKGKVISHKIAETVIRVNRRMSYTAVNEIITNKNKEVMKEYEELIPMFFLMKELADLLREKRHQRGSIDFDFPESKIILDPNGKPIDIKPYERNAATKIIEDFMLIANETVAEDYFWQEIPFVYRTHESPDPEKIQKLSIFINNFGYFIKNNQEVIHPKEIQKLLDKIEGTSEEALIS
;
A
#
# COMPACT_ATOMS: atom_id res chain seq x y z
N MET A 1 9.26 -25.22 -23.35
CA MET A 1 8.66 -25.76 -24.60
C MET A 1 9.39 -25.14 -25.79
N SER A 2 9.72 -25.92 -26.83
CA SER A 2 10.39 -25.39 -28.03
C SER A 2 9.49 -24.36 -28.74
N LYS A 3 10.09 -23.39 -29.46
CA LYS A 3 9.38 -22.33 -30.18
C LYS A 3 8.28 -22.87 -31.11
N ASN A 4 8.54 -24.03 -31.72
CA ASN A 4 7.62 -24.73 -32.63
C ASN A 4 6.37 -25.29 -31.93
N ASN A 5 6.48 -25.74 -30.67
CA ASN A 5 5.32 -26.28 -29.94
C ASN A 5 4.35 -25.18 -29.48
N LYS A 6 4.85 -23.95 -29.24
CA LYS A 6 3.98 -22.81 -28.91
C LYS A 6 3.15 -22.36 -30.12
N GLU A 7 3.74 -22.31 -31.30
CA GLU A 7 3.01 -21.95 -32.53
C GLU A 7 1.91 -22.96 -32.88
N ILE A 8 2.18 -24.26 -32.70
CA ILE A 8 1.18 -25.33 -32.92
C ILE A 8 0.02 -25.23 -31.92
N HIS A 9 0.31 -24.93 -30.64
CA HIS A 9 -0.71 -24.75 -29.60
C HIS A 9 -1.65 -23.57 -29.92
N GLU A 10 -1.08 -22.42 -30.31
CA GLU A 10 -1.87 -21.24 -30.69
C GLU A 10 -2.73 -21.47 -31.94
N GLN A 11 -2.22 -22.21 -32.93
CA GLN A 11 -3.02 -22.60 -34.11
C GLN A 11 -4.20 -23.50 -33.74
N ARG A 12 -3.99 -24.49 -32.86
CA ARG A 12 -5.04 -25.38 -32.37
C ARG A 12 -6.08 -24.62 -31.55
N LYS A 13 -5.63 -23.70 -30.70
CA LYS A 13 -6.49 -22.81 -29.91
C LYS A 13 -7.38 -21.94 -30.78
N LYS A 14 -6.80 -21.31 -31.81
CA LYS A 14 -7.57 -20.53 -32.80
C LYS A 14 -8.61 -21.40 -33.53
N MET A 15 -8.24 -22.60 -33.97
CA MET A 15 -9.16 -23.53 -34.65
C MET A 15 -10.35 -23.92 -33.76
N ILE A 16 -10.11 -24.19 -32.47
CA ILE A 16 -11.17 -24.54 -31.52
C ILE A 16 -12.06 -23.32 -31.24
N LEU A 17 -11.48 -22.12 -31.14
CA LEU A 17 -12.22 -20.88 -30.98
C LEU A 17 -13.13 -20.62 -32.19
N ASP A 18 -12.58 -20.68 -33.41
CA ASP A 18 -13.32 -20.49 -34.65
C ASP A 18 -14.47 -21.50 -34.76
N PHE A 19 -14.25 -22.76 -34.36
CA PHE A 19 -15.28 -23.80 -34.33
C PHE A 19 -16.43 -23.48 -33.37
N ILE A 20 -16.14 -22.92 -32.19
CA ILE A 20 -17.17 -22.55 -31.20
C ILE A 20 -17.89 -21.25 -31.59
N GLN A 21 -17.20 -20.34 -32.28
CA GLN A 21 -17.76 -19.07 -32.73
C GLN A 21 -18.62 -19.16 -34.00
N ASP A 22 -18.55 -20.28 -34.74
CA ASP A 22 -19.39 -20.54 -35.90
C ASP A 22 -20.89 -20.35 -35.60
N GLU A 23 -21.62 -19.69 -36.50
CA GLU A 23 -23.05 -19.39 -36.32
C GLU A 23 -23.91 -20.65 -36.16
N GLN A 24 -23.47 -21.79 -36.70
CA GLN A 24 -24.16 -23.07 -36.64
C GLN A 24 -23.72 -23.92 -35.44
N TYR A 25 -22.77 -23.44 -34.63
CA TYR A 25 -22.31 -24.16 -33.45
C TYR A 25 -23.45 -24.41 -32.46
N LYS A 26 -23.58 -25.67 -32.04
CA LYS A 26 -24.50 -26.07 -30.97
C LYS A 26 -23.71 -26.43 -29.72
N PRO A 27 -24.12 -25.99 -28.52
CA PRO A 27 -23.39 -26.30 -27.30
C PRO A 27 -23.20 -27.80 -27.05
N MET A 28 -21.93 -28.23 -27.02
CA MET A 28 -21.50 -29.62 -26.92
C MET A 28 -20.72 -29.89 -25.62
N LYS A 29 -20.79 -31.12 -25.13
CA LYS A 29 -19.92 -31.62 -24.04
C LYS A 29 -18.52 -31.92 -24.57
N LEU A 30 -17.51 -31.97 -23.69
CA LEU A 30 -16.13 -32.32 -24.06
C LEU A 30 -16.02 -33.59 -24.92
N LYS A 31 -16.80 -34.63 -24.60
CA LYS A 31 -16.81 -35.89 -25.36
C LYS A 31 -17.41 -35.75 -26.76
N GLU A 32 -18.45 -34.93 -26.90
CA GLU A 32 -19.12 -34.66 -28.18
C GLU A 32 -18.19 -33.82 -29.08
N MET A 33 -17.53 -32.82 -28.50
CA MET A 33 -16.55 -31.98 -29.18
C MET A 33 -15.31 -32.78 -29.62
N ALA A 34 -14.78 -33.63 -28.76
CA ALA A 34 -13.67 -34.53 -29.11
C ALA A 34 -14.03 -35.50 -30.23
N PHE A 35 -15.29 -35.98 -30.28
CA PHE A 35 -15.76 -36.82 -31.37
C PHE A 35 -15.91 -36.04 -32.68
N PHE A 36 -16.50 -34.85 -32.63
CA PHE A 36 -16.71 -34.00 -33.80
C PHE A 36 -15.39 -33.53 -34.44
N LEU A 37 -14.43 -33.12 -33.61
CA LEU A 37 -13.10 -32.68 -34.02
C LEU A 37 -12.12 -33.83 -34.28
N GLN A 38 -12.58 -35.09 -34.18
CA GLN A 38 -11.77 -36.31 -34.37
C GLN A 38 -10.49 -36.35 -33.51
N VAL A 39 -10.60 -35.89 -32.26
CA VAL A 39 -9.48 -35.82 -31.31
C VAL A 39 -9.20 -37.20 -30.72
N GLU A 40 -8.00 -37.70 -30.97
CA GLU A 40 -7.51 -38.98 -30.47
C GLU A 40 -7.52 -39.02 -28.92
N PRO A 41 -7.76 -40.18 -28.28
CA PRO A 41 -7.83 -40.29 -26.83
C PRO A 41 -6.63 -39.68 -26.08
N LYS A 42 -5.44 -39.76 -26.68
CA LYS A 42 -4.18 -39.22 -26.16
C LYS A 42 -4.09 -37.67 -26.18
N GLU A 43 -4.85 -37.02 -27.05
CA GLU A 43 -4.85 -35.54 -27.24
C GLU A 43 -6.02 -34.87 -26.50
N ARG A 44 -6.94 -35.64 -25.90
CA ARG A 44 -8.06 -35.10 -25.11
C ARG A 44 -7.65 -34.22 -23.92
N PRO A 45 -6.55 -34.50 -23.18
CA PRO A 45 -6.08 -33.59 -22.14
C PRO A 45 -5.71 -32.20 -22.69
N GLU A 46 -5.14 -32.14 -23.90
CA GLU A 46 -4.77 -30.90 -24.56
C GLU A 46 -6.00 -30.10 -25.00
N LEU A 47 -7.00 -30.76 -25.60
CA LEU A 47 -8.30 -30.12 -25.90
C LEU A 47 -8.94 -29.52 -24.63
N LYS A 48 -8.89 -30.26 -23.51
CA LYS A 48 -9.42 -29.78 -22.22
C LYS A 48 -8.65 -28.57 -21.72
N GLN A 49 -7.33 -28.56 -21.89
CA GLN A 49 -6.46 -27.44 -21.53
C GLN A 49 -6.75 -26.20 -22.38
N ILE A 50 -6.87 -26.35 -23.70
CA ILE A 50 -7.23 -25.26 -24.61
C ILE A 50 -8.62 -24.68 -24.29
N LEU A 51 -9.61 -25.54 -24.02
CA LEU A 51 -10.94 -25.06 -23.61
C LEU A 51 -10.91 -24.33 -22.27
N LYS A 52 -10.02 -24.74 -21.34
CA LYS A 52 -9.82 -24.03 -20.08
C LYS A 52 -9.21 -22.65 -20.33
N GLU A 53 -8.19 -22.56 -21.19
CA GLU A 53 -7.59 -21.28 -21.58
C GLU A 53 -8.59 -20.35 -22.28
N LEU A 54 -9.40 -20.87 -23.20
CA LEU A 54 -10.45 -20.08 -23.86
C LEU A 54 -11.56 -19.63 -22.90
N MET A 55 -11.77 -20.37 -21.80
CA MET A 55 -12.64 -19.94 -20.70
C MET A 55 -11.99 -18.87 -19.83
N GLU A 56 -10.70 -19.01 -19.52
CA GLU A 56 -9.91 -17.99 -18.82
C GLU A 56 -9.82 -16.69 -19.63
N GLU A 57 -9.75 -16.79 -20.96
CA GLU A 57 -9.77 -15.65 -21.90
C GLU A 57 -11.16 -15.09 -22.21
N GLY A 58 -12.22 -15.69 -21.65
CA GLY A 58 -13.57 -15.15 -21.77
C GLY A 58 -14.24 -15.32 -23.15
N TYR A 59 -13.75 -16.21 -23.99
CA TYR A 59 -14.37 -16.53 -25.29
C TYR A 59 -15.43 -17.64 -25.20
N VAL A 60 -15.31 -18.51 -24.20
CA VAL A 60 -16.14 -19.71 -24.02
C VAL A 60 -16.58 -19.81 -22.56
N ASP A 61 -17.79 -20.27 -22.26
CA ASP A 61 -18.17 -20.69 -20.90
C ASP A 61 -18.67 -22.15 -20.89
N CYS A 62 -18.73 -22.76 -19.72
CA CYS A 62 -19.27 -24.10 -19.53
C CYS A 62 -20.53 -24.06 -18.67
N THR A 63 -21.65 -24.51 -19.25
CA THR A 63 -22.92 -24.61 -18.53
C THR A 63 -22.85 -25.63 -17.39
N ALA A 64 -23.76 -25.54 -16.41
CA ALA A 64 -23.87 -26.52 -15.31
C ALA A 64 -24.06 -27.98 -15.78
N LYS A 65 -24.52 -28.19 -17.02
CA LYS A 65 -24.67 -29.52 -17.66
C LYS A 65 -23.41 -29.99 -18.41
N GLY A 66 -22.30 -29.25 -18.31
CA GLY A 66 -21.00 -29.57 -18.91
C GLY A 66 -20.89 -29.28 -20.41
N LYS A 67 -21.74 -28.39 -20.95
CA LYS A 67 -21.69 -27.97 -22.37
C LYS A 67 -20.97 -26.65 -22.54
N TYR A 68 -20.06 -26.57 -23.50
CA TYR A 68 -19.33 -25.37 -23.87
C TYR A 68 -20.18 -24.47 -24.77
N VAL A 69 -20.27 -23.17 -24.43
CA VAL A 69 -21.08 -22.17 -25.14
C VAL A 69 -20.20 -21.01 -25.59
N LYS A 70 -20.53 -20.38 -26.73
CA LYS A 70 -19.87 -19.17 -27.20
C LYS A 70 -20.26 -17.96 -26.34
N LEU A 71 -19.31 -17.07 -26.08
CA LEU A 71 -19.56 -15.72 -25.58
C LEU A 71 -19.42 -14.75 -26.76
N GLU A 72 -20.45 -13.94 -27.03
CA GLU A 72 -20.52 -13.08 -28.24
C GLU A 72 -19.58 -11.87 -28.20
N GLN A 73 -19.03 -11.54 -27.04
CA GLN A 73 -18.17 -10.36 -26.84
C GLN A 73 -16.91 -10.76 -26.09
N LYS A 74 -15.80 -10.06 -26.36
CA LYS A 74 -14.55 -10.21 -25.60
C LYS A 74 -14.84 -9.91 -24.14
N ALA A 75 -14.85 -10.95 -23.31
CA ALA A 75 -15.07 -10.79 -21.90
C ALA A 75 -13.73 -10.53 -21.22
N LEU A 76 -13.70 -9.53 -20.37
CA LEU A 76 -12.52 -9.11 -19.63
C LEU A 76 -12.69 -9.49 -18.17
N GLU A 77 -11.59 -9.86 -17.53
CA GLU A 77 -11.59 -10.10 -16.11
C GLU A 77 -11.19 -8.82 -15.37
N GLY A 78 -11.88 -8.49 -14.28
CA GLY A 78 -11.51 -7.35 -13.46
C GLY A 78 -12.18 -7.34 -12.09
N ILE A 79 -11.85 -6.33 -11.29
CA ILE A 79 -12.42 -6.13 -9.96
C ILE A 79 -13.59 -5.14 -10.06
N PHE A 80 -14.76 -5.54 -9.57
CA PHE A 80 -15.95 -4.72 -9.57
C PHE A 80 -15.99 -3.76 -8.36
N GLU A 81 -16.02 -2.46 -8.64
CA GLU A 81 -16.17 -1.40 -7.66
C GLU A 81 -17.56 -0.77 -7.76
N SER A 82 -18.48 -1.18 -6.88
CA SER A 82 -19.78 -0.52 -6.75
C SER A 82 -19.70 0.89 -6.13
N THR A 83 -20.74 1.68 -6.36
CA THR A 83 -20.94 3.01 -5.78
C THR A 83 -22.20 3.04 -4.92
N SER A 84 -22.31 4.01 -4.00
CA SER A 84 -23.52 4.23 -3.18
C SER A 84 -24.75 4.61 -4.01
N ARG A 85 -24.58 5.00 -5.28
CA ARG A 85 -25.65 5.34 -6.22
C ARG A 85 -26.20 4.12 -6.99
N GLY A 86 -25.64 2.93 -6.76
CA GLY A 86 -26.15 1.67 -7.31
C GLY A 86 -25.60 1.25 -8.68
N PHE A 87 -24.77 2.07 -9.33
CA PHE A 87 -23.93 1.66 -10.46
C PHE A 87 -22.51 1.31 -9.97
N GLY A 88 -21.66 0.77 -10.84
CA GLY A 88 -20.26 0.49 -10.49
C GLY A 88 -19.29 0.62 -11.66
N PHE A 89 -18.05 0.21 -11.41
CA PHE A 89 -16.98 0.15 -12.39
C PHE A 89 -16.28 -1.19 -12.32
N VAL A 90 -15.66 -1.64 -13.41
CA VAL A 90 -14.75 -2.79 -13.40
C VAL A 90 -13.36 -2.30 -13.77
N ARG A 91 -12.41 -2.46 -12.85
CA ARG A 91 -10.98 -2.22 -13.13
C ARG A 91 -10.39 -3.49 -13.71
N VAL A 92 -9.87 -3.39 -14.92
CA VAL A 92 -9.21 -4.48 -15.66
C VAL A 92 -7.72 -4.20 -15.66
N GLU A 93 -6.91 -5.21 -15.33
CA GLU A 93 -5.46 -5.09 -15.34
C GLU A 93 -4.95 -4.73 -16.76
N GLY A 94 -4.05 -3.76 -16.85
CA GLY A 94 -3.51 -3.26 -18.12
C GLY A 94 -4.42 -2.29 -18.88
N MET A 95 -5.58 -1.91 -18.35
CA MET A 95 -6.41 -0.83 -18.89
C MET A 95 -6.28 0.45 -18.05
N GLU A 96 -6.04 1.58 -18.70
CA GLU A 96 -5.94 2.89 -18.01
C GLU A 96 -7.27 3.38 -17.44
N ARG A 97 -8.39 3.04 -18.08
CA ARG A 97 -9.73 3.51 -17.70
C ARG A 97 -10.62 2.34 -17.30
N ASP A 98 -11.29 2.47 -16.16
CA ASP A 98 -12.28 1.49 -15.71
C ASP A 98 -13.50 1.45 -16.64
N ILE A 99 -14.13 0.28 -16.74
CA ILE A 99 -15.37 0.06 -17.50
C ILE A 99 -16.56 0.43 -16.62
N PHE A 100 -17.44 1.32 -17.07
CA PHE A 100 -18.65 1.69 -16.37
C PHE A 100 -19.72 0.59 -16.46
N ILE A 101 -20.33 0.24 -15.33
CA ILE A 101 -21.40 -0.76 -15.23
C ILE A 101 -22.68 -0.09 -14.72
N PRO A 102 -23.69 0.10 -15.59
CA PRO A 102 -25.02 0.54 -15.18
C PRO A 102 -25.65 -0.35 -14.12
N SER A 103 -26.53 0.21 -13.28
CA SER A 103 -27.13 -0.50 -12.14
C SER A 103 -27.92 -1.76 -12.52
N ASP A 104 -28.53 -1.77 -13.70
CA ASP A 104 -29.29 -2.88 -14.26
C ASP A 104 -28.40 -4.00 -14.84
N ARG A 105 -27.09 -3.76 -14.98
CA ARG A 105 -26.11 -4.66 -15.61
C ARG A 105 -25.05 -5.22 -14.63
N ILE A 106 -25.25 -5.02 -13.32
CA ILE A 106 -24.36 -5.53 -12.26
C ILE A 106 -24.57 -7.03 -12.00
N HIS A 107 -25.78 -7.53 -12.24
CA HIS A 107 -26.15 -8.95 -12.12
C HIS A 107 -25.70 -9.65 -10.81
N GLY A 108 -25.76 -8.94 -9.68
CA GLY A 108 -25.48 -9.52 -8.36
C GLY A 108 -24.00 -9.58 -7.97
N ALA A 109 -23.12 -8.89 -8.70
CA ALA A 109 -21.79 -8.56 -8.20
C ALA A 109 -21.86 -7.58 -7.03
N LEU A 110 -21.01 -7.80 -6.03
CA LEU A 110 -20.81 -6.93 -4.88
C LEU A 110 -19.47 -6.22 -4.97
N HIS A 111 -19.29 -5.17 -4.17
CA HIS A 111 -18.04 -4.45 -4.08
C HIS A 111 -16.84 -5.39 -3.87
N GLN A 112 -15.77 -5.20 -4.63
CA GLN A 112 -14.55 -6.02 -4.67
C GLN A 112 -14.70 -7.42 -5.27
N ASP A 113 -15.86 -7.81 -5.79
CA ASP A 113 -15.98 -9.09 -6.50
C ASP A 113 -15.08 -9.12 -7.74
N ARG A 114 -14.40 -10.25 -7.96
CA ARG A 114 -13.70 -10.51 -9.21
C ARG A 114 -14.72 -11.01 -10.22
N VAL A 115 -14.88 -10.28 -11.31
CA VAL A 115 -15.95 -10.50 -12.28
C VAL A 115 -15.41 -10.66 -13.69
N LEU A 116 -16.19 -11.37 -14.49
CA LEU A 116 -16.08 -11.39 -15.93
C LEU A 116 -17.08 -10.35 -16.49
N VAL A 117 -16.59 -9.39 -17.27
CA VAL A 117 -17.36 -8.27 -17.83
C VAL A 117 -17.31 -8.27 -19.35
N SER A 118 -18.44 -8.06 -20.03
CA SER A 118 -18.48 -7.78 -21.46
C SER A 118 -18.34 -6.29 -21.73
N LEU A 119 -17.68 -5.93 -22.82
CA LEU A 119 -17.58 -4.55 -23.27
C LEU A 119 -18.68 -4.29 -24.31
N ASP A 120 -19.76 -3.62 -23.87
CA ASP A 120 -20.93 -3.34 -24.70
C ASP A 120 -20.71 -2.10 -25.57
N VAL A 121 -19.96 -1.11 -25.05
CA VAL A 121 -19.66 0.14 -25.73
C VAL A 121 -18.18 0.49 -25.52
N GLU A 122 -17.46 0.68 -26.62
CA GLU A 122 -16.07 1.18 -26.58
C GLU A 122 -16.00 2.63 -26.09
N ALA A 123 -14.91 2.96 -25.40
CA ALA A 123 -14.63 4.31 -24.97
C ALA A 123 -14.59 5.27 -26.18
N ARG A 124 -15.23 6.44 -26.06
CA ARG A 124 -15.23 7.47 -27.11
C ARG A 124 -14.97 8.85 -26.49
N GLY A 125 -13.81 9.43 -26.78
CA GLY A 125 -13.37 10.71 -26.21
C GLY A 125 -13.38 10.66 -24.68
N ASP A 126 -14.16 11.54 -24.06
CA ASP A 126 -14.30 11.63 -22.59
C ASP A 126 -15.22 10.55 -21.98
N LYS A 127 -15.96 9.80 -22.80
CA LYS A 127 -16.85 8.76 -22.31
C LYS A 127 -16.09 7.46 -22.09
N ARG A 128 -16.18 6.94 -20.86
CA ARG A 128 -15.66 5.62 -20.48
C ARG A 128 -16.36 4.52 -21.30
N ALA A 129 -15.69 3.38 -21.43
CA ALA A 129 -16.34 2.18 -21.95
C ALA A 129 -17.49 1.77 -21.02
N GLU A 130 -18.54 1.20 -21.59
CA GLU A 130 -19.66 0.63 -20.83
C GLU A 130 -19.69 -0.89 -20.99
N GLY A 131 -20.07 -1.58 -19.93
CA GLY A 131 -20.09 -3.05 -19.93
C GLY A 131 -21.17 -3.66 -19.06
N THR A 132 -21.27 -4.98 -19.17
CA THR A 132 -22.20 -5.81 -18.41
C THR A 132 -21.45 -6.89 -17.64
N VAL A 133 -21.76 -7.06 -16.35
CA VAL A 133 -21.22 -8.18 -15.58
C VAL A 133 -21.87 -9.47 -16.08
N LEU A 134 -21.04 -10.35 -16.63
CA LEU A 134 -21.48 -11.67 -17.10
C LEU A 134 -21.51 -12.68 -15.96
N LYS A 135 -20.49 -12.66 -15.11
CA LYS A 135 -20.27 -13.68 -14.08
C LYS A 135 -19.41 -13.16 -12.94
N VAL A 136 -19.74 -13.55 -11.72
CA VAL A 136 -18.85 -13.40 -10.56
C VAL A 136 -17.97 -14.65 -10.49
N LEU A 137 -16.66 -14.45 -10.62
CA LEU A 137 -15.65 -15.52 -10.57
C LEU A 137 -15.27 -15.84 -9.14
N GLU A 138 -15.08 -14.80 -8.33
CA GLU A 138 -14.67 -14.88 -6.93
C GLU A 138 -15.31 -13.74 -6.13
N ARG A 139 -15.71 -14.02 -4.89
CA ARG A 139 -16.31 -13.01 -4.01
C ARG A 139 -15.22 -12.19 -3.35
N GLY A 140 -15.35 -10.87 -3.37
CA GLY A 140 -14.31 -9.95 -2.88
C GLY A 140 -14.17 -9.96 -1.36
N MET A 141 -15.28 -9.75 -0.66
CA MET A 141 -15.34 -9.83 0.79
C MET A 141 -16.38 -10.86 1.22
N GLU A 142 -15.95 -11.85 2.01
CA GLU A 142 -16.88 -12.82 2.61
C GLU A 142 -17.60 -12.27 3.85
N GLU A 143 -16.98 -11.27 4.49
CA GLU A 143 -17.42 -10.69 5.76
C GLU A 143 -17.66 -9.18 5.61
N ILE A 144 -18.78 -8.71 6.14
CA ILE A 144 -19.22 -7.32 6.05
C ILE A 144 -19.43 -6.77 7.44
N VAL A 145 -18.81 -5.64 7.75
CA VAL A 145 -19.02 -4.89 8.99
C VAL A 145 -20.21 -3.96 8.83
N GLY A 146 -21.07 -3.91 9.84
CA GLY A 146 -22.19 -2.99 9.87
C GLY A 146 -22.82 -2.85 11.24
N THR A 147 -23.86 -2.03 11.29
CA THR A 147 -24.65 -1.78 12.51
C THR A 147 -25.92 -2.62 12.49
N PHE A 148 -26.14 -3.40 13.55
CA PHE A 148 -27.32 -4.24 13.70
C PHE A 148 -28.53 -3.43 14.15
N GLU A 149 -29.66 -3.65 13.48
CA GLU A 149 -30.97 -3.11 13.81
C GLU A 149 -31.96 -4.25 14.05
N LYS A 150 -32.49 -4.31 15.27
CA LYS A 150 -33.44 -5.36 15.65
C LYS A 150 -34.85 -5.00 15.19
N SER A 151 -35.50 -5.94 14.50
CA SER A 151 -36.94 -5.95 14.27
C SER A 151 -37.62 -7.04 15.11
N LYS A 152 -38.96 -7.13 15.07
CA LYS A 152 -39.74 -8.02 15.95
C LYS A 152 -39.28 -9.49 15.89
N ASN A 153 -39.05 -10.02 14.68
CA ASN A 153 -38.76 -11.44 14.45
C ASN A 153 -37.49 -11.71 13.61
N PHE A 154 -36.74 -10.67 13.27
CA PHE A 154 -35.51 -10.73 12.48
C PHE A 154 -34.68 -9.47 12.76
N GLY A 155 -33.47 -9.39 12.23
CA GLY A 155 -32.69 -8.16 12.24
C GLY A 155 -32.26 -7.75 10.83
N PHE A 156 -31.79 -6.52 10.73
CA PHE A 156 -31.01 -6.08 9.58
C PHE A 156 -29.63 -5.65 10.06
N VAL A 157 -28.64 -5.78 9.18
CA VAL A 157 -27.36 -5.11 9.35
C VAL A 157 -27.22 -4.10 8.24
N VAL A 158 -27.03 -2.85 8.63
CA VAL A 158 -26.72 -1.75 7.72
C VAL A 158 -25.20 -1.72 7.54
N PRO A 159 -24.66 -2.06 6.35
CA PRO A 159 -23.22 -2.07 6.13
C PRO A 159 -22.61 -0.67 6.34
N ASP A 160 -21.44 -0.61 6.98
CA ASP A 160 -20.73 0.66 7.18
C ASP A 160 -20.19 1.20 5.84
N ASN A 161 -19.81 0.31 4.93
CA ASN A 161 -19.46 0.67 3.58
C ASN A 161 -20.72 0.85 2.72
N ALA A 162 -21.10 2.11 2.49
CA ALA A 162 -22.26 2.49 1.67
C ALA A 162 -22.22 1.96 0.22
N LYS A 163 -21.05 1.52 -0.29
CA LYS A 163 -20.94 0.91 -1.62
C LYS A 163 -21.69 -0.43 -1.73
N TYR A 164 -22.01 -1.11 -0.62
CA TYR A 164 -22.86 -2.31 -0.66
C TYR A 164 -24.33 -1.99 -0.99
N GLY A 165 -24.80 -0.78 -0.66
CA GLY A 165 -26.09 -0.23 -1.10
C GLY A 165 -27.36 -0.97 -0.67
N LYS A 166 -27.25 -2.07 0.09
CA LYS A 166 -28.38 -2.89 0.56
C LYS A 166 -28.15 -3.36 1.99
N ASP A 167 -29.19 -3.27 2.82
CA ASP A 167 -29.17 -3.88 4.15
C ASP A 167 -29.15 -5.40 4.04
N ILE A 168 -28.47 -6.04 4.98
CA ILE A 168 -28.35 -7.49 5.05
C ILE A 168 -29.40 -8.01 6.03
N PHE A 169 -30.31 -8.85 5.54
CA PHE A 169 -31.29 -9.52 6.38
C PHE A 169 -30.62 -10.59 7.24
N ILE A 170 -30.88 -10.56 8.55
CA ILE A 170 -30.36 -11.54 9.51
C ILE A 170 -31.53 -12.33 10.12
N PRO A 171 -31.66 -13.62 9.80
CA PRO A 171 -32.60 -14.52 10.46
C PRO A 171 -32.38 -14.56 11.97
N LYS A 172 -33.46 -14.73 12.75
CA LYS A 172 -33.43 -14.72 14.22
C LYS A 172 -32.48 -15.78 14.80
N GLU A 173 -32.37 -16.95 14.19
CA GLU A 173 -31.44 -17.99 14.64
C GLU A 173 -29.96 -17.58 14.55
N TYR A 174 -29.62 -16.64 13.66
CA TYR A 174 -28.26 -16.19 13.38
C TYR A 174 -27.88 -14.87 14.07
N CYS A 175 -28.72 -14.39 15.01
CA CYS A 175 -28.43 -13.22 15.83
C CYS A 175 -29.05 -13.33 17.24
N LYS A 176 -28.58 -14.30 18.05
CA LYS A 176 -29.21 -14.59 19.35
C LYS A 176 -28.94 -13.54 20.43
N GLN A 177 -27.78 -12.87 20.40
CA GLN A 177 -27.34 -11.89 21.41
C GLN A 177 -27.22 -10.46 20.87
N CYS A 178 -27.66 -10.23 19.64
CA CYS A 178 -27.59 -8.91 19.02
C CYS A 178 -28.68 -7.98 19.58
N VAL A 179 -28.30 -6.76 19.94
CA VAL A 179 -29.23 -5.66 20.20
C VAL A 179 -29.01 -4.55 19.19
N THR A 180 -30.03 -3.71 18.97
CA THR A 180 -29.91 -2.54 18.10
C THR A 180 -28.73 -1.68 18.56
N GLY A 181 -27.91 -1.23 17.62
CA GLY A 181 -26.71 -0.43 17.89
C GLY A 181 -25.43 -1.25 18.03
N HIS A 182 -25.50 -2.60 18.05
CA HIS A 182 -24.29 -3.41 17.97
C HIS A 182 -23.59 -3.26 16.62
N LYS A 183 -22.28 -3.07 16.66
CA LYS A 183 -21.38 -3.30 15.52
C LYS A 183 -21.11 -4.80 15.40
N VAL A 184 -21.30 -5.32 14.21
CA VAL A 184 -21.23 -6.77 13.94
C VAL A 184 -20.50 -7.06 12.65
N VAL A 185 -19.87 -8.24 12.60
CA VAL A 185 -19.32 -8.83 11.39
C VAL A 185 -20.32 -9.88 10.88
N VAL A 186 -20.73 -9.73 9.62
CA VAL A 186 -21.72 -10.60 8.97
C VAL A 186 -21.08 -11.38 7.86
N LYS A 187 -21.22 -12.70 7.89
CA LYS A 187 -20.93 -13.56 6.74
C LYS A 187 -22.18 -13.72 5.88
N LEU A 188 -22.11 -13.34 4.61
CA LEU A 188 -23.24 -13.51 3.69
C LEU A 188 -23.55 -14.99 3.45
N THR A 189 -24.83 -15.35 3.55
CA THR A 189 -25.36 -16.67 3.19
C THR A 189 -26.11 -16.62 1.86
N SER A 190 -26.57 -15.44 1.45
CA SER A 190 -27.17 -15.17 0.15
C SER A 190 -26.83 -13.75 -0.31
N PHE A 191 -26.50 -13.59 -1.58
CA PHE A 191 -26.05 -12.31 -2.16
C PHE A 191 -27.21 -11.45 -2.70
N GLY A 192 -28.46 -11.91 -2.57
CA GLY A 192 -29.66 -11.19 -3.03
C GLY A 192 -29.79 -11.17 -4.56
N GLN A 193 -30.47 -12.16 -5.13
CA GLN A 193 -30.86 -12.18 -6.55
C GLN A 193 -32.32 -11.74 -6.74
N GLU A 194 -32.67 -11.24 -7.93
CA GLU A 194 -34.04 -10.97 -8.38
C GLU A 194 -34.89 -10.14 -7.39
N GLY A 195 -34.37 -8.98 -6.95
CA GLY A 195 -35.11 -8.06 -6.09
C GLY A 195 -35.17 -8.43 -4.61
N LYS A 196 -34.49 -9.50 -4.18
CA LYS A 196 -34.32 -9.84 -2.76
C LYS A 196 -33.14 -9.11 -2.13
N LYS A 197 -33.27 -8.75 -0.85
CA LYS A 197 -32.15 -8.28 -0.03
C LYS A 197 -31.14 -9.43 0.20
N PRO A 198 -29.84 -9.13 0.36
CA PRO A 198 -28.87 -10.12 0.79
C PRO A 198 -29.23 -10.67 2.18
N GLU A 199 -28.86 -11.91 2.45
CA GLU A 199 -29.05 -12.56 3.75
C GLU A 199 -27.69 -12.95 4.32
N GLY A 200 -27.57 -12.92 5.65
CA GLY A 200 -26.32 -13.27 6.32
C GLY A 200 -26.52 -13.79 7.73
N LYS A 201 -25.41 -14.23 8.31
CA LYS A 201 -25.30 -14.62 9.71
C LYS A 201 -24.27 -13.74 10.41
N VAL A 202 -24.57 -13.31 11.64
CA VAL A 202 -23.57 -12.62 12.46
C VAL A 202 -22.55 -13.67 12.93
N VAL A 203 -21.28 -13.44 12.61
CA VAL A 203 -20.16 -14.29 13.03
C VAL A 203 -19.42 -13.71 14.23
N GLU A 204 -19.49 -12.39 14.43
CA GLU A 204 -18.82 -11.68 15.51
C GLU A 204 -19.62 -10.43 15.90
N ILE A 205 -19.70 -10.15 17.21
CA ILE A 205 -20.24 -8.91 17.76
C ILE A 205 -19.04 -8.12 18.30
N LEU A 206 -18.77 -6.94 17.74
CA LEU A 206 -17.62 -6.12 18.11
C LEU A 206 -17.90 -5.29 19.38
N GLY A 207 -19.17 -4.96 19.63
CA GLY A 207 -19.62 -4.17 20.78
C GLY A 207 -20.78 -3.25 20.39
N HIS A 208 -21.20 -2.36 21.29
CA HIS A 208 -22.13 -1.29 20.97
C HIS A 208 -21.42 -0.15 20.24
N ILE A 209 -22.11 0.56 19.35
CA ILE A 209 -21.55 1.71 18.61
C ILE A 209 -21.05 2.84 19.53
N ASP A 210 -21.54 2.89 20.77
CA ASP A 210 -21.16 3.89 21.78
C ASP A 210 -20.01 3.41 22.69
N ASP A 211 -19.57 2.15 22.55
CA ASP A 211 -18.48 1.61 23.36
C ASP A 211 -17.12 2.11 22.83
N PRO A 212 -16.20 2.56 23.71
CA PRO A 212 -14.88 3.03 23.30
C PRO A 212 -14.09 1.97 22.51
N GLY A 213 -13.50 2.38 21.38
CA GLY A 213 -12.65 1.53 20.53
C GLY A 213 -13.40 0.61 19.57
N VAL A 214 -14.73 0.52 19.65
CA VAL A 214 -15.53 -0.29 18.70
C VAL A 214 -15.50 0.29 17.28
N ASP A 215 -15.40 1.61 17.16
CA ASP A 215 -15.19 2.33 15.90
C ASP A 215 -13.89 1.89 15.20
N ILE A 216 -12.78 1.86 15.94
CA ILE A 216 -11.48 1.42 15.43
C ILE A 216 -11.53 -0.06 15.06
N MET A 217 -12.08 -0.92 15.93
CA MET A 217 -12.23 -2.36 15.62
C MET A 217 -13.08 -2.60 14.37
N SER A 218 -14.15 -1.80 14.17
CA SER A 218 -15.00 -1.87 12.99
C SER A 218 -14.22 -1.54 11.72
N ILE A 219 -13.38 -0.51 11.75
CA ILE A 219 -12.48 -0.16 10.64
C ILE A 219 -11.49 -1.30 10.38
N MET A 220 -10.83 -1.81 11.42
CA MET A 220 -9.85 -2.90 11.28
C MET A 220 -10.46 -4.12 10.58
N LYS A 221 -11.67 -4.53 11.00
CA LYS A 221 -12.39 -5.65 10.38
C LYS A 221 -12.86 -5.33 8.96
N ALA A 222 -13.35 -4.11 8.70
CA ALA A 222 -13.84 -3.70 7.38
C ALA A 222 -12.73 -3.69 6.32
N PHE A 223 -11.49 -3.37 6.71
CA PHE A 223 -10.32 -3.41 5.84
C PHE A 223 -9.57 -4.75 5.90
N GLY A 224 -10.05 -5.74 6.68
CA GLY A 224 -9.41 -7.05 6.80
C GLY A 224 -8.01 -7.00 7.42
N LEU A 225 -7.74 -6.03 8.29
CA LEU A 225 -6.41 -5.84 8.88
C LEU A 225 -6.10 -6.97 9.88
N PRO A 226 -4.97 -7.69 9.72
CA PRO A 226 -4.64 -8.82 10.57
C PRO A 226 -4.22 -8.36 11.96
N THR A 227 -4.95 -8.77 12.99
CA THR A 227 -4.70 -8.37 14.38
C THR A 227 -3.78 -9.31 15.13
N GLU A 228 -3.77 -10.59 14.76
CA GLU A 228 -3.02 -11.64 15.44
C GLU A 228 -1.94 -12.21 14.52
N PHE A 229 -0.81 -12.62 15.13
CA PHE A 229 0.24 -13.33 14.41
C PHE A 229 -0.06 -14.83 14.38
N PRO A 230 0.12 -15.52 13.24
CA PRO A 230 -0.08 -16.96 13.17
C PRO A 230 0.87 -17.72 14.10
N LYS A 231 0.47 -18.91 14.59
CA LYS A 231 1.30 -19.78 15.44
C LYS A 231 2.69 -20.09 14.86
N GLY A 232 2.81 -20.13 13.53
CA GLY A 232 4.11 -20.30 12.86
C GLY A 232 5.09 -19.18 13.18
N VAL A 233 4.60 -17.93 13.19
CA VAL A 233 5.37 -16.74 13.58
C VAL A 233 5.73 -16.82 15.06
N GLU A 234 4.77 -17.11 15.94
CA GLU A 234 5.03 -17.21 17.39
C GLU A 234 6.09 -18.28 17.73
N ASN A 235 6.09 -19.41 17.02
CA ASN A 235 7.09 -20.45 17.21
C ASN A 235 8.47 -20.04 16.72
N GLN A 236 8.54 -19.31 15.60
CA GLN A 236 9.81 -18.77 15.08
C GLN A 236 10.40 -17.74 16.05
N LEU A 237 9.58 -16.83 16.59
CA LEU A 237 10.02 -15.79 17.54
C LEU A 237 10.72 -16.35 18.78
N LYS A 238 10.28 -17.52 19.28
CA LYS A 238 10.90 -18.18 20.46
C LYS A 238 12.35 -18.61 20.20
N MET A 239 12.75 -18.74 18.94
CA MET A 239 14.11 -19.12 18.55
C MET A 239 15.01 -17.90 18.32
N ILE A 240 14.45 -16.70 18.27
CA ILE A 240 15.20 -15.46 18.02
C ILE A 240 15.81 -14.99 19.35
N PRO A 241 17.12 -14.77 19.41
CA PRO A 241 17.77 -14.32 20.64
C PRO A 241 17.35 -12.89 20.99
N SER A 242 17.52 -12.51 22.25
CA SER A 242 17.31 -11.12 22.70
C SER A 242 18.51 -10.21 22.46
N GLU A 243 19.68 -10.79 22.22
CA GLU A 243 20.95 -10.12 21.98
C GLU A 243 21.62 -10.72 20.73
N ILE A 244 22.49 -9.95 20.08
CA ILE A 244 23.17 -10.40 18.86
C ILE A 244 24.15 -11.54 19.17
N ASP A 245 24.22 -12.56 18.31
CA ASP A 245 25.24 -13.60 18.40
C ASP A 245 26.56 -13.07 17.80
N THR A 246 27.68 -13.36 18.45
CA THR A 246 29.03 -13.12 17.92
C THR A 246 29.24 -13.65 16.50
N LYS A 247 28.54 -14.72 16.11
CA LYS A 247 28.59 -15.26 14.74
C LYS A 247 27.98 -14.33 13.72
N ASP A 248 26.94 -13.57 14.09
CA ASP A 248 26.26 -12.63 13.19
C ASP A 248 27.08 -11.35 12.99
N ILE A 249 28.05 -11.09 13.88
CA ILE A 249 29.03 -9.99 13.74
C ILE A 249 30.11 -10.34 12.72
N ALA A 250 30.43 -11.63 12.54
CA ALA A 250 31.52 -12.05 11.68
C ALA A 250 31.28 -11.65 10.22
N GLY A 251 32.22 -10.91 9.63
CA GLY A 251 32.14 -10.43 8.24
C GLY A 251 31.50 -9.06 8.08
N ARG A 252 30.90 -8.49 9.13
CA ARG A 252 30.33 -7.15 9.13
C ARG A 252 31.40 -6.09 9.38
N LEU A 253 31.18 -4.89 8.85
CA LEU A 253 32.01 -3.73 9.16
C LEU A 253 31.66 -3.22 10.57
N ASP A 254 32.68 -3.14 11.43
CA ASP A 254 32.52 -2.69 12.82
C ASP A 254 32.58 -1.17 12.90
N LEU A 255 31.48 -0.57 13.34
CA LEU A 255 31.30 0.87 13.51
C LEU A 255 30.92 1.23 14.95
N ARG A 256 31.06 0.29 15.91
CA ARG A 256 30.61 0.49 17.30
C ARG A 256 31.33 1.62 18.03
N ASP A 257 32.53 1.99 17.58
CA ASP A 257 33.32 3.07 18.16
C ASP A 257 33.01 4.46 17.55
N ILE A 258 32.10 4.54 16.56
CA ILE A 258 31.70 5.80 15.93
C ILE A 258 30.52 6.40 16.68
N GLN A 259 30.58 7.71 16.98
CA GLN A 259 29.49 8.44 17.64
C GLN A 259 28.21 8.38 16.80
N THR A 260 27.24 7.61 17.29
CA THR A 260 26.00 7.23 16.61
C THR A 260 24.79 7.64 17.46
N VAL A 261 23.77 8.22 16.83
CA VAL A 261 22.50 8.60 17.49
C VAL A 261 21.29 8.11 16.69
N THR A 262 20.18 7.86 17.38
CA THR A 262 18.85 7.82 16.75
C THR A 262 18.09 9.10 17.09
N ILE A 263 17.20 9.57 16.23
CA ILE A 263 16.40 10.78 16.48
C ILE A 263 14.96 10.51 16.03
N ASP A 264 14.06 10.34 17.00
CA ASP A 264 12.71 9.86 16.74
C ASP A 264 11.65 10.65 17.52
N GLY A 265 10.37 10.30 17.36
CA GLY A 265 9.31 10.77 18.25
C GLY A 265 9.51 10.26 19.67
N GLU A 266 9.05 11.02 20.67
CA GLU A 266 9.21 10.66 22.09
C GLU A 266 8.64 9.27 22.41
N ASP A 267 7.52 8.93 21.77
CA ASP A 267 6.78 7.67 21.96
C ASP A 267 7.29 6.49 21.10
N ALA A 268 8.25 6.72 20.19
CA ALA A 268 8.76 5.70 19.26
C ALA A 268 9.56 4.62 20.00
N LYS A 269 9.34 3.34 19.64
CA LYS A 269 10.04 2.19 20.27
C LYS A 269 10.76 1.30 19.27
N ASP A 270 10.35 1.41 18.02
CA ASP A 270 10.87 0.82 16.80
C ASP A 270 11.79 1.85 16.13
N LEU A 271 13.05 1.87 16.58
CA LEU A 271 14.06 2.80 16.06
C LEU A 271 14.75 2.14 14.86
N ASP A 272 14.32 2.49 13.66
CA ASP A 272 14.74 1.82 12.43
C ASP A 272 16.04 2.39 11.85
N ASP A 273 16.32 3.67 12.09
CA ASP A 273 17.49 4.38 11.56
C ASP A 273 18.36 5.03 12.64
N ALA A 274 19.67 5.01 12.39
CA ALA A 274 20.66 5.71 13.19
C ALA A 274 21.63 6.47 12.29
N ILE A 275 22.18 7.56 12.81
CA ILE A 275 23.02 8.49 12.07
C ILE A 275 24.41 8.55 12.67
N THR A 276 25.42 8.52 11.81
CA THR A 276 26.78 8.98 12.10
C THR A 276 27.14 10.10 11.15
N ILE A 277 27.90 11.10 11.62
CA ILE A 277 28.39 12.16 10.76
C ILE A 277 29.78 12.64 11.19
N GLN A 278 30.66 12.83 10.22
CA GLN A 278 31.99 13.41 10.40
C GLN A 278 32.29 14.40 9.29
N LYS A 279 33.23 15.32 9.53
CA LYS A 279 33.71 16.27 8.52
C LYS A 279 35.22 16.20 8.40
N ASN A 280 35.71 15.86 7.22
CA ASN A 280 37.12 15.76 6.88
C ASN A 280 37.45 16.85 5.84
N GLY A 281 37.95 17.99 6.31
CA GLY A 281 38.12 19.18 5.47
C GLY A 281 36.78 19.72 4.98
N ASP A 282 36.60 19.79 3.66
CA ASP A 282 35.35 20.25 3.02
C ASP A 282 34.38 19.10 2.69
N CYS A 283 34.71 17.87 3.07
CA CYS A 283 33.89 16.69 2.78
C CYS A 283 33.23 16.16 4.05
N TYR A 284 31.93 15.89 3.97
CA TYR A 284 31.16 15.22 5.00
C TYR A 284 31.17 13.72 4.75
N GLN A 285 31.28 12.93 5.81
CA GLN A 285 30.97 11.51 5.77
C GLN A 285 29.70 11.29 6.57
N LEU A 286 28.61 10.94 5.89
CA LEU A 286 27.30 10.65 6.46
C LEU A 286 27.05 9.15 6.43
N GLY A 287 26.88 8.52 7.59
CA GLY A 287 26.39 7.16 7.71
C GLY A 287 24.91 7.15 8.08
N VAL A 288 24.10 6.50 7.24
CA VAL A 288 22.72 6.14 7.55
C VAL A 288 22.68 4.64 7.79
N HIS A 289 22.34 4.23 9.01
CA HIS A 289 22.38 2.85 9.47
C HIS A 289 20.94 2.37 9.70
N ILE A 290 20.46 1.45 8.88
CA ILE A 290 19.12 0.90 8.96
C ILE A 290 19.14 -0.44 9.69
N ALA A 291 18.20 -0.69 10.59
CA ALA A 291 18.03 -1.98 11.25
C ALA A 291 18.08 -3.15 10.26
N ASP A 292 18.94 -4.14 10.49
CA ASP A 292 19.04 -5.32 9.62
C ASP A 292 17.94 -6.34 9.95
N VAL A 293 16.71 -6.00 9.57
CA VAL A 293 15.52 -6.84 9.70
C VAL A 293 15.70 -8.16 8.95
N THR A 294 16.37 -8.13 7.80
CA THR A 294 16.61 -9.31 6.94
C THR A 294 17.56 -10.34 7.57
N ASN A 295 18.31 -9.95 8.61
CA ASN A 295 19.05 -10.92 9.41
C ASN A 295 18.11 -11.88 10.15
N TYR A 296 16.95 -11.40 10.62
CA TYR A 296 16.02 -12.18 11.44
C TYR A 296 14.80 -12.70 10.66
N VAL A 297 14.39 -11.98 9.63
CA VAL A 297 13.28 -12.33 8.74
C VAL A 297 13.85 -12.91 7.45
N LYS A 298 14.04 -14.23 7.42
CA LYS A 298 14.58 -14.93 6.24
C LYS A 298 13.49 -15.24 5.22
N GLU A 299 13.84 -15.14 3.94
CA GLU A 299 12.96 -15.45 2.81
C GLU A 299 12.30 -16.84 2.98
N GLY A 300 11.00 -16.90 2.76
CA GLY A 300 10.17 -18.11 2.89
C GLY A 300 9.88 -18.53 4.33
N SER A 301 10.39 -17.84 5.35
CA SER A 301 10.08 -18.14 6.75
C SER A 301 8.67 -17.68 7.14
N PRO A 302 8.07 -18.22 8.23
CA PRO A 302 6.76 -17.76 8.70
C PRO A 302 6.67 -16.24 8.93
N LEU A 303 7.74 -15.61 9.45
CA LEU A 303 7.84 -14.17 9.60
C LEU A 303 7.79 -13.43 8.26
N ASP A 304 8.51 -13.91 7.25
CA ASP A 304 8.55 -13.32 5.91
C ASP A 304 7.20 -13.39 5.22
N VAL A 305 6.57 -14.57 5.22
CA VAL A 305 5.24 -14.76 4.63
C VAL A 305 4.19 -13.86 5.28
N GLU A 306 4.23 -13.71 6.61
CA GLU A 306 3.30 -12.83 7.32
C GLU A 306 3.63 -11.34 7.11
N ALA A 307 4.90 -10.96 7.08
CA ALA A 307 5.32 -9.58 6.78
C ALA A 307 4.89 -9.17 5.37
N LEU A 308 5.10 -10.04 4.36
CA LEU A 308 4.64 -9.83 2.99
C LEU A 308 3.12 -9.69 2.91
N LYS A 309 2.38 -10.52 3.66
CA LYS A 309 0.91 -10.45 3.72
C LYS A 309 0.43 -9.14 4.34
N ARG A 310 1.12 -8.62 5.35
CA ARG A 310 0.80 -7.34 6.01
C ARG A 310 1.20 -6.14 5.16
N GLY A 311 2.33 -6.24 4.46
CA GLY A 311 2.88 -5.20 3.58
C GLY A 311 3.49 -4.00 4.30
N THR A 312 2.81 -3.48 5.34
CA THR A 312 3.28 -2.35 6.15
C THR A 312 2.64 -2.37 7.54
N SER A 313 3.22 -1.64 8.50
CA SER A 313 2.58 -1.35 9.77
C SER A 313 1.43 -0.36 9.56
N VAL A 314 0.29 -0.60 10.21
CA VAL A 314 -0.87 0.30 10.12
C VAL A 314 -0.99 1.10 11.41
N TYR A 315 -0.80 2.41 11.30
CA TYR A 315 -0.91 3.36 12.41
C TYR A 315 -2.34 3.88 12.50
N LEU A 316 -3.03 3.50 13.58
CA LEU A 316 -4.36 3.99 13.94
C LEU A 316 -4.22 5.02 15.06
N VAL A 317 -5.30 5.76 15.33
CA VAL A 317 -5.28 6.87 16.30
C VAL A 317 -4.89 6.39 17.71
N ASP A 318 -5.30 5.19 18.12
CA ASP A 318 -5.08 4.66 19.46
C ASP A 318 -4.04 3.53 19.54
N ARG A 319 -3.63 2.95 18.40
CA ARG A 319 -2.74 1.77 18.37
C ARG A 319 -2.04 1.59 17.03
N VAL A 320 -1.03 0.73 17.03
CA VAL A 320 -0.34 0.28 15.82
C VAL A 320 -0.66 -1.20 15.59
N ILE A 321 -0.98 -1.57 14.35
CA ILE A 321 -0.97 -2.96 13.90
C ILE A 321 0.40 -3.18 13.26
N PRO A 322 1.33 -3.86 13.93
CA PRO A 322 2.69 -3.90 13.45
C PRO A 322 2.84 -4.92 12.32
N MET A 323 3.70 -4.61 11.36
CA MET A 323 4.10 -5.55 10.30
C MET A 323 4.87 -6.74 10.90
N LEU A 324 5.73 -6.46 11.88
CA LEU A 324 6.56 -7.45 12.56
C LEU A 324 6.20 -7.51 14.05
N PRO A 325 6.34 -8.67 14.71
CA PRO A 325 6.09 -8.78 16.14
C PRO A 325 6.97 -7.84 16.98
N HIS A 326 6.43 -7.29 18.07
CA HIS A 326 7.14 -6.31 18.91
C HIS A 326 8.49 -6.80 19.46
N GLN A 327 8.66 -8.10 19.66
CA GLN A 327 9.94 -8.69 20.08
C GLN A 327 11.06 -8.43 19.05
N LEU A 328 10.72 -8.32 17.76
CA LEU A 328 11.63 -7.92 16.70
C LEU A 328 11.68 -6.39 16.60
N SER A 329 10.54 -5.75 16.28
CA SER A 329 10.50 -4.33 15.93
C SER A 329 11.02 -3.43 17.04
N ASN A 330 10.67 -3.70 18.31
CA ASN A 330 11.09 -2.88 19.45
C ASN A 330 12.32 -3.47 20.17
N GLY A 331 12.74 -4.68 19.78
CA GLY A 331 13.73 -5.48 20.48
C GLY A 331 15.06 -5.55 19.75
N ILE A 332 15.28 -6.66 19.05
CA ILE A 332 16.58 -6.96 18.42
C ILE A 332 16.81 -6.22 17.10
N CYS A 333 15.74 -5.81 16.40
CA CYS A 333 15.86 -4.96 15.20
C CYS A 333 16.02 -3.48 15.58
N SER A 334 15.29 -3.01 16.60
CA SER A 334 15.39 -1.62 17.06
C SER A 334 16.82 -1.25 17.44
N LEU A 335 17.31 -0.13 16.93
CA LEU A 335 18.64 0.42 17.17
C LEU A 335 18.74 1.06 18.56
N ASN A 336 18.51 0.25 19.60
CA ASN A 336 18.43 0.71 20.99
C ASN A 336 19.77 1.21 21.54
N GLU A 337 19.71 2.31 22.29
CA GLU A 337 20.85 2.92 22.97
C GLU A 337 21.66 1.92 23.81
N GLY A 338 22.98 2.01 23.72
CA GLY A 338 23.92 1.29 24.57
C GLY A 338 24.11 -0.18 24.21
N THR A 339 23.41 -0.69 23.19
CA THR A 339 23.45 -2.10 22.78
C THR A 339 24.00 -2.27 21.36
N ASP A 340 24.74 -3.35 21.13
CA ASP A 340 25.23 -3.69 19.80
C ASP A 340 24.07 -4.14 18.92
N ARG A 341 24.02 -3.64 17.69
CA ARG A 341 22.95 -3.90 16.72
C ARG A 341 23.49 -4.12 15.33
N LEU A 342 22.84 -5.03 14.61
CA LEU A 342 23.13 -5.31 13.21
C LEU A 342 22.39 -4.29 12.35
N ALA A 343 23.10 -3.70 11.40
CA ALA A 343 22.53 -2.73 10.49
C ALA A 343 22.96 -2.98 9.04
N LEU A 344 22.15 -2.49 8.11
CA LEU A 344 22.51 -2.27 6.72
C LEU A 344 22.79 -0.77 6.58
N SER A 345 24.03 -0.43 6.26
CA SER A 345 24.48 0.97 6.28
C SER A 345 24.78 1.49 4.90
N CYS A 346 24.32 2.71 4.62
CA CYS A 346 24.74 3.53 3.50
C CYS A 346 25.68 4.62 4.04
N ILE A 347 26.98 4.48 3.75
CA ILE A 347 28.02 5.44 4.16
C ILE A 347 28.39 6.27 2.95
N MET A 348 28.15 7.57 2.99
CA MET A 348 28.30 8.48 1.86
C MET A 348 29.33 9.57 2.17
N ASP A 349 30.26 9.79 1.24
CA ASP A 349 31.10 10.97 1.24
C ASP A 349 30.43 12.05 0.38
N ILE A 350 30.20 13.22 0.96
CA ILE A 350 29.44 14.32 0.36
C ILE A 350 30.32 15.56 0.32
N ASP A 351 30.44 16.16 -0.87
CA ASP A 351 31.24 17.39 -1.04
C ASP A 351 30.53 18.64 -0.50
N SER A 352 31.24 19.78 -0.50
CA SER A 352 30.70 21.08 -0.07
C SER A 352 29.56 21.63 -0.93
N LYS A 353 29.19 20.95 -2.02
CA LYS A 353 28.04 21.27 -2.88
C LYS A 353 26.88 20.30 -2.67
N GLY A 354 26.97 19.41 -1.69
CA GLY A 354 25.93 18.42 -1.39
C GLY A 354 25.89 17.28 -2.41
N LYS A 355 26.97 17.04 -3.17
CA LYS A 355 27.08 15.91 -4.10
C LYS A 355 27.73 14.72 -3.40
N VAL A 356 27.05 13.58 -3.44
CA VAL A 356 27.64 12.28 -3.10
C VAL A 356 28.75 12.00 -4.11
N ILE A 357 29.99 11.93 -3.65
CA ILE A 357 31.18 11.69 -4.47
C ILE A 357 31.61 10.22 -4.42
N SER A 358 31.28 9.53 -3.33
CA SER A 358 31.45 8.09 -3.14
C SER A 358 30.48 7.60 -2.08
N HIS A 359 30.12 6.32 -2.17
CA HIS A 359 29.32 5.64 -1.15
C HIS A 359 29.79 4.20 -0.95
N LYS A 360 29.40 3.63 0.19
CA LYS A 360 29.58 2.23 0.53
C LYS A 360 28.31 1.71 1.19
N ILE A 361 27.68 0.72 0.57
CA ILE A 361 26.59 -0.05 1.18
C ILE A 361 27.21 -1.31 1.79
N ALA A 362 26.96 -1.55 3.08
CA ALA A 362 27.55 -2.69 3.77
C ALA A 362 26.68 -3.18 4.93
N GLU A 363 26.76 -4.48 5.21
CA GLU A 363 26.38 -5.03 6.51
C GLU A 363 27.34 -4.54 7.60
N THR A 364 26.80 -3.99 8.68
CA THR A 364 27.56 -3.39 9.77
C THR A 364 27.08 -3.87 11.12
N VAL A 365 27.94 -3.66 12.13
CA VAL A 365 27.55 -3.66 13.54
C VAL A 365 27.78 -2.27 14.10
N ILE A 366 26.76 -1.72 14.76
CA ILE A 366 26.78 -0.38 15.37
C ILE A 366 26.45 -0.48 16.85
N ARG A 367 26.75 0.58 17.60
CA ARG A 367 26.28 0.75 18.97
C ARG A 367 25.82 2.19 19.15
N VAL A 368 24.51 2.38 19.28
CA VAL A 368 23.92 3.71 19.45
C VAL A 368 24.38 4.30 20.79
N ASN A 369 25.00 5.48 20.74
CA ASN A 369 25.47 6.16 21.94
C ASN A 369 24.33 6.83 22.69
N ARG A 370 23.37 7.43 21.97
CA ARG A 370 22.22 8.14 22.53
C ARG A 370 20.98 8.02 21.65
N ARG A 371 19.84 7.71 22.27
CA ARG A 371 18.50 7.90 21.69
C ARG A 371 18.07 9.34 21.96
N MET A 372 17.80 10.09 20.89
CA MET A 372 17.33 11.47 20.97
C MET A 372 15.88 11.58 20.53
N SER A 373 15.19 12.63 20.99
CA SER A 373 13.89 13.01 20.43
C SER A 373 14.01 14.20 19.48
N TYR A 374 13.08 14.32 18.54
CA TYR A 374 12.99 15.50 17.67
C TYR A 374 12.91 16.80 18.48
N THR A 375 12.19 16.80 19.60
CA THR A 375 12.09 17.95 20.49
C THR A 375 13.45 18.32 21.09
N ALA A 376 14.16 17.35 21.66
CA ALA A 376 15.46 17.58 22.30
C ALA A 376 16.49 18.14 21.31
N VAL A 377 16.56 17.59 20.09
CA VAL A 377 17.48 18.07 19.06
C VAL A 377 17.09 19.47 18.58
N ASN A 378 15.79 19.75 18.40
CA ASN A 378 15.32 21.09 18.04
C ASN A 378 15.62 22.13 19.14
N GLU A 379 15.51 21.77 20.41
CA GLU A 379 15.91 22.62 21.55
C GLU A 379 17.40 22.99 21.50
N ILE A 380 18.26 22.09 21.00
CA ILE A 380 19.70 22.33 20.84
C ILE A 380 19.99 23.24 19.65
N ILE A 381 19.49 22.89 18.46
CA ILE A 381 19.89 23.54 17.20
C ILE A 381 19.12 24.83 16.90
N THR A 382 17.87 24.94 17.35
CA THR A 382 16.98 26.08 17.08
C THR A 382 16.88 26.98 18.29
N ASN A 383 16.37 26.45 19.42
CA ASN A 383 16.05 27.27 20.60
C ASN A 383 17.29 27.58 21.46
N LYS A 384 18.36 26.81 21.31
CA LYS A 384 19.62 26.92 22.07
C LYS A 384 19.37 26.92 23.58
N ASN A 385 18.52 25.99 24.03
CA ASN A 385 18.15 25.85 25.42
C ASN A 385 19.35 25.40 26.26
N LYS A 386 19.76 26.23 27.22
CA LYS A 386 20.98 26.02 28.01
C LYS A 386 20.95 24.75 28.86
N GLU A 387 19.78 24.33 29.34
CA GLU A 387 19.65 23.14 30.17
C GLU A 387 19.81 21.87 29.32
N VAL A 388 19.08 21.79 28.21
CA VAL A 388 19.17 20.68 27.25
C VAL A 388 20.57 20.59 26.63
N MET A 389 21.15 21.72 26.22
CA MET A 389 22.51 21.75 25.68
C MET A 389 23.55 21.24 26.71
N LYS A 390 23.39 21.55 27.99
CA LYS A 390 24.28 21.04 29.03
C LYS A 390 24.14 19.54 29.23
N GLU A 391 22.94 18.98 29.06
CA GLU A 391 22.69 17.54 29.17
C GLU A 391 23.37 16.75 28.04
N TYR A 392 23.39 17.30 26.82
CA TYR A 392 23.92 16.64 25.62
C TYR A 392 25.21 17.31 25.09
N GLU A 393 26.04 17.85 25.99
CA GLU A 393 27.20 18.70 25.64
C GLU A 393 28.14 18.01 24.62
N GLU A 394 28.35 16.70 24.77
CA GLU A 394 29.20 15.89 23.90
C GLU A 394 28.66 15.68 22.48
N LEU A 395 27.36 15.87 22.25
CA LEU A 395 26.69 15.69 20.96
C LEU A 395 26.43 17.01 20.22
N ILE A 396 26.55 18.16 20.90
CA ILE A 396 26.31 19.47 20.30
C ILE A 396 27.04 19.65 18.95
N PRO A 397 28.35 19.34 18.83
CA PRO A 397 29.05 19.51 17.57
C PRO A 397 28.45 18.66 16.44
N MET A 398 28.03 17.43 16.77
CA MET A 398 27.38 16.53 15.83
C MET A 398 26.06 17.12 15.32
N PHE A 399 25.18 17.63 16.20
CA PHE A 399 23.89 18.17 15.76
C PHE A 399 24.01 19.42 14.90
N PHE A 400 24.96 20.31 15.19
CA PHE A 400 25.22 21.46 14.31
C PHE A 400 25.80 21.03 12.96
N LEU A 401 26.64 20.00 12.93
CA LEU A 401 27.15 19.43 11.68
C LEU A 401 26.02 18.77 10.87
N MET A 402 25.11 18.05 11.53
CA MET A 402 23.93 17.47 10.90
C MET A 402 23.06 18.56 10.25
N LYS A 403 22.82 19.66 10.97
CA LYS A 403 22.08 20.81 10.45
C LYS A 403 22.76 21.43 9.23
N GLU A 404 24.07 21.66 9.30
CA GLU A 404 24.85 22.22 8.17
C GLU A 404 24.69 21.38 6.90
N LEU A 405 24.87 20.06 7.01
CA LEU A 405 24.73 19.15 5.88
C LEU A 405 23.27 19.06 5.38
N ALA A 406 22.30 18.98 6.28
CA ALA A 406 20.89 18.89 5.90
C ALA A 406 20.43 20.13 5.13
N ASP A 407 20.81 21.33 5.58
CA ASP A 407 20.48 22.58 4.87
C ASP A 407 21.12 22.62 3.48
N LEU A 408 22.36 22.13 3.33
CA LEU A 408 23.05 22.01 2.04
C LEU A 408 22.33 21.03 1.08
N LEU A 409 21.93 19.87 1.58
CA LEU A 409 21.18 18.86 0.81
C LEU A 409 19.81 19.39 0.37
N ARG A 410 19.10 20.07 1.28
CA ARG A 410 17.80 20.67 1.02
C ARG A 410 17.87 21.75 -0.04
N GLU A 411 18.84 22.65 0.04
CA GLU A 411 19.05 23.70 -0.96
C GLU A 411 19.34 23.10 -2.34
N LYS A 412 20.18 22.06 -2.42
CA LYS A 412 20.45 21.35 -3.67
C LYS A 412 19.19 20.69 -4.24
N ARG A 413 18.39 20.03 -3.39
CA ARG A 413 17.11 19.41 -3.75
C ARG A 413 16.11 20.45 -4.27
N HIS A 414 16.03 21.60 -3.61
CA HIS A 414 15.24 22.74 -4.03
C HIS A 414 15.67 23.26 -5.41
N GLN A 415 16.97 23.45 -5.65
CA GLN A 415 17.50 23.87 -6.95
C GLN A 415 17.17 22.89 -8.10
N ARG A 416 17.08 21.59 -7.80
CA ARG A 416 16.67 20.53 -8.74
C ARG A 416 15.17 20.58 -9.10
N GLY A 417 14.36 21.30 -8.33
CA GLY A 417 12.92 21.47 -8.57
C GLY A 417 12.05 20.60 -7.67
N SER A 418 12.51 20.25 -6.46
CA SER A 418 11.69 19.52 -5.49
C SER A 418 10.47 20.32 -5.08
N ILE A 419 9.32 19.66 -5.07
CA ILE A 419 8.07 20.25 -4.61
C ILE A 419 7.91 19.86 -3.13
N ASP A 420 7.75 20.85 -2.25
CA ASP A 420 7.36 20.65 -0.86
C ASP A 420 5.87 20.98 -0.74
N PHE A 421 5.05 19.96 -0.47
CA PHE A 421 3.64 20.16 -0.18
C PHE A 421 3.48 20.21 1.33
N ASP A 422 3.40 21.41 1.90
CA ASP A 422 3.20 21.58 3.34
C ASP A 422 1.72 21.40 3.69
N PHE A 423 1.28 20.14 3.75
CA PHE A 423 -0.07 19.84 4.17
C PHE A 423 -0.14 19.82 5.70
N PRO A 424 -1.06 20.60 6.32
CA PRO A 424 -1.21 20.59 7.77
C PRO A 424 -1.70 19.21 8.23
N GLU A 425 -0.83 18.49 8.92
CA GLU A 425 -1.18 17.23 9.59
C GLU A 425 -1.74 17.50 10.99
N SER A 426 -2.64 16.63 11.47
CA SER A 426 -3.26 16.75 12.79
C SER A 426 -2.77 15.64 13.72
N LYS A 427 -2.30 16.02 14.92
CA LYS A 427 -2.04 15.12 16.04
C LYS A 427 -3.24 15.08 16.97
N ILE A 428 -3.85 13.89 17.10
CA ILE A 428 -4.96 13.64 18.03
C ILE A 428 -4.37 13.17 19.36
N ILE A 429 -4.74 13.85 20.45
CA ILE A 429 -4.33 13.46 21.81
C ILE A 429 -5.49 12.73 22.47
N LEU A 430 -5.24 11.51 22.94
CA LEU A 430 -6.21 10.67 23.63
C LEU A 430 -5.97 10.66 25.14
N ASP A 431 -7.03 10.47 25.92
CA ASP A 431 -6.93 10.11 27.33
C ASP A 431 -6.62 8.59 27.51
N PRO A 432 -6.38 8.10 28.75
CA PRO A 432 -6.13 6.68 28.99
C PRO A 432 -7.28 5.72 28.60
N ASN A 433 -8.49 6.23 28.39
CA ASN A 433 -9.65 5.45 27.93
C ASN A 433 -9.81 5.49 26.39
N GLY A 434 -8.88 6.11 25.68
CA GLY A 434 -8.92 6.26 24.22
C GLY A 434 -9.84 7.39 23.73
N LYS A 435 -10.30 8.27 24.61
CA LYS A 435 -11.16 9.39 24.22
C LYS A 435 -10.32 10.57 23.72
N PRO A 436 -10.63 11.17 22.55
CA PRO A 436 -9.97 12.39 22.09
C PRO A 436 -10.22 13.54 23.06
N ILE A 437 -9.13 14.13 23.57
CA ILE A 437 -9.16 15.30 24.47
C ILE A 437 -8.64 16.57 23.80
N ASP A 438 -7.84 16.44 22.74
CA ASP A 438 -7.28 17.59 22.02
C ASP A 438 -6.90 17.21 20.58
N ILE A 439 -6.88 18.20 19.69
CA ILE A 439 -6.41 18.07 18.31
C ILE A 439 -5.51 19.26 18.02
N LYS A 440 -4.25 18.99 17.69
CA LYS A 440 -3.24 20.02 17.41
C LYS A 440 -2.59 19.81 16.04
N PRO A 441 -2.04 20.86 15.41
CA PRO A 441 -1.16 20.69 14.27
C PRO A 441 0.04 19.81 14.64
N TYR A 442 0.47 18.94 13.74
CA TYR A 442 1.72 18.22 13.87
C TYR A 442 2.87 19.18 13.53
N GLU A 443 3.75 19.45 14.49
CA GLU A 443 4.85 20.39 14.29
C GLU A 443 6.06 19.72 13.61
N ARG A 444 6.27 20.02 12.33
CA ARG A 444 7.51 19.72 11.62
C ARG A 444 8.57 20.76 12.00
N ASN A 445 9.65 20.33 12.66
CA ASN A 445 10.70 21.21 13.18
C ASN A 445 12.06 20.98 12.47
N ALA A 446 13.12 21.65 12.94
CA ALA A 446 14.43 21.53 12.30
C ALA A 446 15.02 20.11 12.42
N ALA A 447 14.76 19.40 13.51
CA ALA A 447 15.25 18.04 13.71
C ALA A 447 14.55 17.03 12.78
N THR A 448 13.23 17.15 12.61
CA THR A 448 12.48 16.29 11.67
C THR A 448 12.98 16.48 10.23
N LYS A 449 13.27 17.73 9.84
CA LYS A 449 13.79 18.04 8.50
C LYS A 449 15.21 17.48 8.28
N ILE A 450 16.06 17.47 9.31
CA ILE A 450 17.40 16.88 9.23
C ILE A 450 17.34 15.38 8.90
N ILE A 451 16.54 14.61 9.65
CA ILE A 451 16.40 13.17 9.43
C ILE A 451 15.78 12.91 8.05
N GLU A 452 14.75 13.67 7.66
CA GLU A 452 14.16 13.57 6.32
C GLU A 452 15.21 13.75 5.21
N ASP A 453 16.03 14.81 5.26
CA ASP A 453 17.06 15.07 4.26
C ASP A 453 18.11 13.94 4.19
N PHE A 454 18.43 13.31 5.33
CA PHE A 454 19.39 12.20 5.41
C PHE A 454 18.82 10.89 4.88
N MET A 455 17.56 10.58 5.21
CA MET A 455 16.87 9.41 4.66
C MET A 455 16.70 9.55 3.15
N LEU A 456 16.38 10.74 2.65
CA LEU A 456 16.23 10.98 1.22
C LEU A 456 17.54 10.78 0.45
N ILE A 457 18.66 11.33 0.92
CA ILE A 457 19.94 11.14 0.21
C ILE A 457 20.41 9.69 0.27
N ALA A 458 20.16 8.97 1.37
CA ALA A 458 20.44 7.53 1.46
C ALA A 458 19.57 6.73 0.48
N ASN A 459 18.26 7.00 0.42
CA ASN A 459 17.34 6.34 -0.50
C ASN A 459 17.68 6.61 -1.97
N GLU A 460 18.01 7.86 -2.32
CA GLU A 460 18.49 8.22 -3.67
C GLU A 460 19.77 7.46 -4.02
N THR A 461 20.73 7.38 -3.09
CA THR A 461 22.00 6.68 -3.29
C THR A 461 21.82 5.17 -3.51
N VAL A 462 20.99 4.51 -2.69
CA VAL A 462 20.70 3.08 -2.83
C VAL A 462 19.94 2.81 -4.14
N ALA A 463 18.94 3.61 -4.47
CA ALA A 463 18.21 3.46 -5.72
C ALA A 463 19.11 3.66 -6.95
N GLU A 464 20.00 4.64 -6.94
CA GLU A 464 20.97 4.88 -8.02
C GLU A 464 21.98 3.72 -8.14
N ASP A 465 22.51 3.22 -7.02
CA ASP A 465 23.46 2.10 -6.99
C ASP A 465 22.88 0.82 -7.63
N TYR A 466 21.64 0.47 -7.26
CA TYR A 466 20.94 -0.70 -7.81
C TYR A 466 20.51 -0.50 -9.26
N PHE A 467 20.15 0.73 -9.65
CA PHE A 467 19.82 1.08 -11.03
C PHE A 467 21.01 0.83 -11.96
N TRP A 468 22.19 1.35 -11.61
CA TRP A 468 23.39 1.19 -12.44
C TRP A 468 23.94 -0.24 -12.47
N GLN A 469 23.65 -1.05 -11.46
CA GLN A 469 23.99 -2.48 -11.43
C GLN A 469 22.96 -3.37 -12.16
N GLU A 470 21.84 -2.79 -12.62
CA GLU A 470 20.74 -3.51 -13.27
C GLU A 470 20.15 -4.63 -12.38
N ILE A 471 20.17 -4.45 -11.06
CA ILE A 471 19.61 -5.41 -10.09
C ILE A 471 18.09 -5.15 -9.95
N PRO A 472 17.25 -6.20 -9.99
CA PRO A 472 15.83 -6.04 -9.69
C PRO A 472 15.61 -5.40 -8.32
N PHE A 473 14.92 -4.27 -8.29
CA PHE A 473 14.72 -3.45 -7.09
C PHE A 473 13.32 -2.85 -7.06
N VAL A 474 12.78 -2.63 -5.86
CA VAL A 474 11.47 -1.99 -5.68
C VAL A 474 11.67 -0.48 -5.61
N TYR A 475 11.35 0.23 -6.69
CA TYR A 475 11.47 1.68 -6.76
C TYR A 475 10.23 2.38 -6.19
N ARG A 476 10.45 3.46 -5.43
CA ARG A 476 9.39 4.39 -5.04
C ARG A 476 9.19 5.42 -6.15
N THR A 477 8.26 5.15 -7.06
CA THR A 477 7.98 6.02 -8.21
C THR A 477 6.79 6.95 -7.94
N HIS A 478 6.86 8.15 -8.50
CA HIS A 478 5.74 9.09 -8.57
C HIS A 478 5.63 9.54 -10.03
N GLU A 479 4.49 9.23 -10.67
CA GLU A 479 4.28 9.51 -12.09
C GLU A 479 4.12 11.01 -12.36
N SER A 480 4.34 11.40 -13.60
CA SER A 480 4.05 12.78 -14.03
C SER A 480 2.55 13.04 -13.96
N PRO A 481 2.13 14.26 -13.57
CA PRO A 481 0.72 14.61 -13.59
C PRO A 481 0.07 14.42 -14.96
N ASP A 482 -1.18 13.98 -14.97
CA ASP A 482 -2.00 13.84 -16.17
C ASP A 482 -2.03 15.17 -16.98
N PRO A 483 -1.67 15.15 -18.29
CA PRO A 483 -1.62 16.36 -19.11
C PRO A 483 -2.94 17.14 -19.18
N GLU A 484 -4.09 16.46 -19.15
CA GLU A 484 -5.40 17.11 -19.15
C GLU A 484 -5.66 17.82 -17.82
N LYS A 485 -5.27 17.20 -16.69
CA LYS A 485 -5.35 17.85 -15.37
C LYS A 485 -4.47 19.10 -15.32
N ILE A 486 -3.26 19.04 -15.89
CA ILE A 486 -2.35 20.19 -15.96
C ILE A 486 -2.93 21.30 -16.85
N GLN A 487 -3.58 20.96 -17.96
CA GLN A 487 -4.26 21.95 -18.80
C GLN A 487 -5.41 22.64 -18.05
N LYS A 488 -6.23 21.88 -17.32
CA LYS A 488 -7.31 22.43 -16.48
C LYS A 488 -6.75 23.35 -15.39
N LEU A 489 -5.69 22.94 -14.71
CA LEU A 489 -4.98 23.77 -13.72
C LEU A 489 -4.46 25.05 -14.37
N SER A 490 -3.81 24.96 -15.54
CA SER A 490 -3.29 26.13 -16.26
C SER A 490 -4.39 27.13 -16.61
N ILE A 491 -5.55 26.67 -17.10
CA ILE A 491 -6.69 27.55 -17.39
C ILE A 491 -7.21 28.22 -16.11
N PHE A 492 -7.29 27.46 -15.00
CA PHE A 492 -7.76 27.95 -13.72
C PHE A 492 -6.87 29.07 -13.17
N ILE A 493 -5.55 28.83 -13.09
CA ILE A 493 -4.59 29.78 -12.51
C ILE A 493 -4.37 31.03 -13.39
N ASN A 494 -4.60 30.93 -14.70
CA ASN A 494 -4.53 32.09 -15.61
C ASN A 494 -5.53 33.19 -15.20
N ASN A 495 -6.68 32.81 -14.60
CA ASN A 495 -7.66 33.78 -14.10
C ASN A 495 -7.13 34.60 -12.90
N PHE A 496 -6.12 34.07 -12.20
CA PHE A 496 -5.43 34.73 -11.10
C PHE A 496 -4.12 35.42 -11.55
N GLY A 497 -3.80 35.38 -12.85
CA GLY A 497 -2.58 35.99 -13.40
C GLY A 497 -1.32 35.14 -13.26
N TYR A 498 -1.43 33.88 -12.85
CA TYR A 498 -0.32 32.92 -12.82
C TYR A 498 -0.23 32.10 -14.10
N PHE A 499 0.97 31.63 -14.42
CA PHE A 499 1.24 30.88 -15.64
C PHE A 499 2.20 29.72 -15.35
N ILE A 500 1.90 28.55 -15.90
CA ILE A 500 2.80 27.40 -15.96
C ILE A 500 3.27 27.25 -17.40
N LYS A 501 4.58 27.11 -17.62
CA LYS A 501 5.08 26.75 -18.96
C LYS A 501 4.81 25.27 -19.20
N ASN A 502 3.86 24.98 -20.07
CA ASN A 502 3.55 23.62 -20.48
C ASN A 502 4.06 23.37 -21.90
N ASN A 503 5.11 22.55 -22.03
CA ASN A 503 5.54 22.02 -23.33
C ASN A 503 4.77 20.71 -23.63
N GLN A 504 3.45 20.83 -23.81
CA GLN A 504 2.44 19.89 -24.35
C GLN A 504 2.46 18.37 -23.98
N GLU A 505 3.54 17.76 -23.50
CA GLU A 505 3.63 16.33 -23.19
C GLU A 505 4.07 16.04 -21.74
N VAL A 506 5.00 16.81 -21.15
CA VAL A 506 5.47 16.57 -19.78
C VAL A 506 5.79 17.89 -19.06
N ILE A 507 5.23 18.07 -17.86
CA ILE A 507 5.55 19.20 -16.98
C ILE A 507 6.79 18.87 -16.13
N HIS A 508 7.80 19.74 -16.16
CA HIS A 508 8.95 19.60 -15.27
C HIS A 508 8.57 20.04 -13.84
N PRO A 509 8.95 19.31 -12.77
CA PRO A 509 8.59 19.64 -11.39
C PRO A 509 8.91 21.09 -10.99
N LYS A 510 10.04 21.61 -11.48
CA LYS A 510 10.46 23.02 -11.31
C LYS A 510 9.44 24.07 -11.76
N GLU A 511 8.55 23.76 -12.72
CA GLU A 511 7.50 24.70 -13.11
C GLU A 511 6.35 24.73 -12.10
N ILE A 512 6.06 23.61 -11.44
CA ILE A 512 5.10 23.54 -10.33
C ILE A 512 5.71 24.21 -9.09
N GLN A 513 6.97 23.94 -8.78
CA GLN A 513 7.70 24.60 -7.68
C GLN A 513 7.63 26.14 -7.81
N LYS A 514 7.97 26.69 -8.99
CA LYS A 514 7.86 28.14 -9.24
C LYS A 514 6.44 28.70 -9.08
N LEU A 515 5.41 27.89 -9.29
CA LEU A 515 4.04 28.31 -9.04
C LEU A 515 3.79 28.39 -7.54
N LEU A 516 4.16 27.33 -6.80
CA LEU A 516 4.03 27.29 -5.34
C LEU A 516 4.78 28.46 -4.67
N ASP A 517 6.03 28.71 -5.06
CA ASP A 517 6.84 29.84 -4.55
C ASP A 517 6.18 31.21 -4.81
N LYS A 518 5.38 31.34 -5.88
CA LYS A 518 4.71 32.59 -6.22
C LYS A 518 3.40 32.80 -5.48
N ILE A 519 2.70 31.72 -5.16
CA ILE A 519 1.42 31.78 -4.45
C ILE A 519 1.60 31.74 -2.92
N GLU A 520 2.78 31.39 -2.43
CA GLU A 520 3.09 31.36 -0.99
C GLU A 520 2.79 32.72 -0.34
N GLY A 521 1.99 32.71 0.73
CA GLY A 521 1.54 33.89 1.46
C GLY A 521 0.46 34.73 0.76
N THR A 522 -0.05 34.29 -0.40
CA THR A 522 -1.12 34.98 -1.13
C THR A 522 -2.52 34.57 -0.64
N SER A 523 -3.54 35.36 -0.97
CA SER A 523 -4.92 35.04 -0.56
C SER A 523 -5.50 33.78 -1.22
N GLU A 524 -4.92 33.39 -2.35
CA GLU A 524 -5.33 32.28 -3.20
C GLU A 524 -4.46 31.03 -3.00
N GLU A 525 -3.44 31.08 -2.14
CA GLU A 525 -2.54 29.96 -1.82
C GLU A 525 -3.32 28.69 -1.49
N ALA A 526 -4.22 28.76 -0.51
CA ALA A 526 -5.01 27.62 -0.04
C ALA A 526 -5.94 27.02 -1.10
N LEU A 527 -6.22 27.77 -2.18
CA LEU A 527 -7.07 27.32 -3.29
C LEU A 527 -6.25 26.71 -4.44
N ILE A 528 -5.02 27.17 -4.64
CA ILE A 528 -4.16 26.78 -5.77
C ILE A 528 -3.14 25.68 -5.39
N SER A 529 -2.68 25.65 -4.13
CA SER A 529 -1.64 24.72 -3.62
C SER A 529 -2.06 23.25 -3.61
#